data_AF-A0A9W9K9X8-F1
#
_entry.id   AF-A0A9W9K9X8-F1
#
_cell.length_a   1.000
_cell.length_b   1.000
_cell.length_c   1.000
_cell.angle_alpha   90.00
_cell.angle_beta   90.00
_cell.angle_gamma   90.00
#
_symmetry.space_group_name_H-M   'P 1'
#
loop_
_entity.id
_entity.type
_entity.pdbx_description
1 polymer ?
#
loop_
_entity_poly.entity_id
_entity_poly.type
_entity_poly.pdbx_seq_one_letter_code
_entity_poly.pdbx_strand_id
1 'polypeptide(L)'
;MVKKQTTILNPRNISDILDSDTSSLGVRSADIEAIILSHAHFDHVGDPSTFPPSTNLVVGPGIRDSHWPGYPINPAAINLDSDIQGRHVREITFDKTEMGAVTIGSFDALDYFGDGSFYLLNCPGHSVGHICALARVTVSPDSFVFMGGDSCHHPGVLRPTKYLPCPSQSCHSRLSDRSCESKSESVFTLSPVLTSDYDTALKTVDNIKELDASDDVFVILAHDSTLRGNVDFYPSTINDWKAKGYDMNTRWLFCKELENAQESSK
;
A
#
# COMPACT_ATOMS: atom_id res chain seq x y z
N MET A 1 20.40 -5.78 -12.71
CA MET A 1 20.88 -5.91 -11.32
C MET A 1 19.93 -6.76 -10.49
N VAL A 2 18.60 -6.53 -10.57
CA VAL A 2 17.54 -7.29 -9.89
C VAL A 2 17.63 -8.82 -10.06
N LYS A 3 17.83 -9.34 -11.28
CA LYS A 3 17.97 -10.80 -11.53
C LYS A 3 19.11 -11.51 -10.77
N LYS A 4 20.15 -10.79 -10.30
CA LYS A 4 21.25 -11.39 -9.53
C LYS A 4 21.01 -11.40 -8.01
N GLN A 5 20.04 -10.64 -7.52
CA GLN A 5 19.79 -10.44 -6.09
C GLN A 5 18.42 -10.97 -5.63
N THR A 6 17.48 -11.16 -6.56
CA THR A 6 16.15 -11.69 -6.25
C THR A 6 16.05 -13.16 -6.62
N THR A 7 15.81 -14.02 -5.63
CA THR A 7 15.49 -15.43 -5.86
C THR A 7 13.97 -15.62 -5.78
N ILE A 8 13.33 -15.99 -6.89
CA ILE A 8 11.91 -16.32 -6.92
C ILE A 8 11.78 -17.81 -6.58
N LEU A 9 11.17 -18.12 -5.44
CA LEU A 9 10.91 -19.50 -5.01
C LEU A 9 9.46 -19.85 -5.34
N ASN A 10 9.23 -20.96 -6.05
CA ASN A 10 7.91 -21.44 -6.48
C ASN A 10 7.07 -20.37 -7.21
N PRO A 11 7.49 -19.95 -8.43
CA PRO A 11 6.80 -18.90 -9.16
C PRO A 11 5.37 -19.32 -9.46
N ARG A 12 4.41 -18.67 -8.79
CA ARG A 12 3.00 -18.67 -9.16
C ARG A 12 2.56 -17.23 -9.26
N ASN A 13 1.92 -16.89 -10.36
CA ASN A 13 1.27 -15.59 -10.51
C ASN A 13 0.00 -15.55 -9.66
N ILE A 14 -0.53 -14.34 -9.43
CA ILE A 14 -1.81 -14.17 -8.75
C ILE A 14 -2.93 -14.90 -9.53
N SER A 15 -2.91 -14.85 -10.86
CA SER A 15 -3.83 -15.61 -11.71
C SER A 15 -3.79 -17.12 -11.40
N ASP A 16 -2.59 -17.71 -11.25
CA ASP A 16 -2.44 -19.13 -10.95
C ASP A 16 -2.99 -19.47 -9.56
N ILE A 17 -2.85 -18.56 -8.59
CA ILE A 17 -3.41 -18.72 -7.25
C ILE A 17 -4.94 -18.70 -7.30
N LEU A 18 -5.53 -17.78 -8.05
CA LEU A 18 -6.98 -17.69 -8.23
C LEU A 18 -7.52 -18.92 -8.96
N ASP A 19 -6.89 -19.31 -10.07
CA ASP A 19 -7.35 -20.39 -10.94
C ASP A 19 -7.06 -21.79 -10.38
N SER A 20 -6.20 -21.90 -9.35
CA SER A 20 -5.99 -23.17 -8.64
C SER A 20 -7.23 -23.68 -7.90
N ASP A 21 -8.23 -22.81 -7.69
CA ASP A 21 -9.49 -23.08 -6.97
C ASP A 21 -9.29 -23.68 -5.57
N THR A 22 -8.10 -23.51 -4.97
CA THR A 22 -7.82 -24.03 -3.62
C THR A 22 -8.50 -23.20 -2.52
N SER A 23 -9.04 -22.03 -2.86
CA SER A 23 -9.67 -21.11 -1.91
C SER A 23 -11.12 -21.45 -1.57
N SER A 24 -11.81 -22.24 -2.43
CA SER A 24 -13.27 -22.43 -2.38
C SER A 24 -14.09 -21.14 -2.47
N LEU A 25 -13.46 -20.00 -2.83
CA LEU A 25 -14.14 -18.71 -2.99
C LEU A 25 -14.84 -18.59 -4.35
N GLY A 26 -14.51 -19.45 -5.31
CA GLY A 26 -15.07 -19.42 -6.67
C GLY A 26 -14.68 -18.19 -7.48
N VAL A 27 -13.61 -17.48 -7.10
CA VAL A 27 -13.06 -16.32 -7.82
C VAL A 27 -11.91 -16.78 -8.71
N ARG A 28 -12.07 -16.65 -10.02
CA ARG A 28 -11.03 -16.98 -11.01
C ARG A 28 -10.39 -15.72 -11.56
N SER A 29 -9.25 -15.86 -12.22
CA SER A 29 -8.57 -14.75 -12.91
C SER A 29 -9.48 -14.05 -13.92
N ALA A 30 -10.36 -14.82 -14.58
CA ALA A 30 -11.33 -14.29 -15.54
C ALA A 30 -12.51 -13.52 -14.92
N ASP A 31 -12.71 -13.62 -13.61
CA ASP A 31 -13.76 -12.90 -12.89
C ASP A 31 -13.26 -11.54 -12.36
N ILE A 32 -11.96 -11.24 -12.50
CA ILE A 32 -11.33 -10.00 -12.06
C ILE A 32 -11.61 -8.85 -13.04
N GLU A 33 -12.32 -7.83 -12.56
CA GLU A 33 -12.67 -6.63 -13.33
C GLU A 33 -11.46 -5.72 -13.58
N ALA A 34 -10.62 -5.50 -12.57
CA ALA A 34 -9.48 -4.61 -12.66
C ALA A 34 -8.28 -5.06 -11.82
N ILE A 35 -7.09 -4.73 -12.32
CA ILE A 35 -5.84 -4.68 -11.59
C ILE A 35 -5.55 -3.20 -11.34
N ILE A 36 -5.40 -2.81 -10.08
CA ILE A 36 -5.09 -1.43 -9.68
C ILE A 36 -3.65 -1.39 -9.21
N LEU A 37 -2.80 -0.65 -9.92
CA LEU A 37 -1.42 -0.46 -9.52
C LEU A 37 -1.33 0.72 -8.55
N SER A 38 -0.79 0.48 -7.34
CA SER A 38 -0.43 1.56 -6.43
C SER A 38 0.58 2.50 -7.08
N HIS A 39 1.56 1.94 -7.78
CA HIS A 39 2.52 2.62 -8.65
C HIS A 39 3.27 1.59 -9.51
N ALA A 40 4.13 2.06 -10.41
CA ALA A 40 4.75 1.24 -11.45
C ALA A 40 6.21 0.77 -11.15
N HIS A 41 6.57 0.62 -9.88
CA HIS A 41 7.84 -0.05 -9.51
C HIS A 41 7.76 -1.57 -9.72
N PHE A 42 8.93 -2.19 -9.92
CA PHE A 42 9.05 -3.59 -10.35
C PHE A 42 8.41 -4.61 -9.41
N ASP A 43 8.29 -4.30 -8.12
CA ASP A 43 7.71 -5.14 -7.08
C ASP A 43 6.19 -4.95 -6.90
N HIS A 44 5.59 -3.98 -7.61
CA HIS A 44 4.15 -3.65 -7.50
C HIS A 44 3.36 -3.90 -8.79
N VAL A 45 4.04 -4.12 -9.91
CA VAL A 45 3.40 -4.30 -11.23
C VAL A 45 2.95 -5.74 -11.48
N GLY A 46 3.61 -6.73 -10.85
CA GLY A 46 3.33 -8.14 -11.08
C GLY A 46 3.46 -8.53 -12.55
N ASP A 47 2.55 -9.39 -13.03
CA ASP A 47 2.42 -9.74 -14.44
C ASP A 47 0.95 -9.65 -14.87
N PRO A 48 0.47 -8.45 -15.30
CA PRO A 48 -0.90 -8.25 -15.75
C PRO A 48 -1.24 -9.10 -16.98
N SER A 49 -0.26 -9.55 -17.77
CA SER A 49 -0.50 -10.34 -18.99
C SER A 49 -1.09 -11.72 -18.70
N THR A 50 -0.99 -12.17 -17.44
CA THR A 50 -1.59 -13.42 -16.97
C THR A 50 -3.11 -13.36 -16.78
N PHE A 51 -3.69 -12.16 -16.76
CA PHE A 51 -5.13 -11.94 -16.70
C PHE A 51 -5.70 -11.69 -18.11
N PRO A 52 -6.97 -12.03 -18.37
CA PRO A 52 -7.59 -11.75 -19.65
C PRO A 52 -7.45 -10.28 -20.08
N PRO A 53 -7.42 -9.99 -21.39
CA PRO A 53 -7.36 -8.62 -21.88
C PRO A 53 -8.57 -7.76 -21.48
N SER A 54 -9.69 -8.40 -21.06
CA SER A 54 -10.88 -7.72 -20.53
C SER A 54 -10.68 -7.12 -19.14
N THR A 55 -9.67 -7.56 -18.39
CA THR A 55 -9.35 -6.98 -17.07
C THR A 55 -8.75 -5.58 -17.27
N ASN A 56 -9.36 -4.57 -16.66
CA ASN A 56 -8.83 -3.21 -16.72
C ASN A 56 -7.49 -3.12 -16.00
N LEU A 57 -6.57 -2.29 -16.50
CA LEU A 57 -5.41 -1.84 -15.73
C LEU A 57 -5.65 -0.41 -15.29
N VAL A 58 -5.84 -0.20 -13.99
CA VAL A 58 -6.11 1.10 -13.39
C VAL A 58 -4.81 1.64 -12.79
N VAL A 59 -4.46 2.87 -13.18
CA VAL A 59 -3.20 3.51 -12.77
C VAL A 59 -3.45 4.96 -12.35
N GLY A 60 -2.58 5.49 -11.49
CA GLY A 60 -2.63 6.89 -11.08
C GLY A 60 -2.13 7.87 -12.15
N PRO A 61 -2.28 9.18 -11.90
CA PRO A 61 -1.96 10.23 -12.88
C PRO A 61 -0.48 10.25 -13.32
N GLY A 62 -0.25 10.38 -14.62
CA GLY A 62 1.06 10.49 -15.25
C GLY A 62 1.76 9.16 -15.52
N ILE A 63 1.20 8.02 -15.09
CA ILE A 63 1.83 6.71 -15.24
C ILE A 63 1.97 6.31 -16.71
N ARG A 64 0.95 6.58 -17.55
CA ARG A 64 0.98 6.17 -18.96
C ARG A 64 2.15 6.80 -19.71
N ASP A 65 2.34 8.10 -19.50
CA ASP A 65 3.39 8.88 -20.18
C ASP A 65 4.78 8.62 -19.61
N SER A 66 4.89 8.26 -18.34
CA SER A 66 6.18 8.08 -17.66
C SER A 66 6.75 6.66 -17.74
N HIS A 67 5.90 5.64 -17.85
CA HIS A 67 6.31 4.23 -17.78
C HIS A 67 6.10 3.45 -19.08
N TRP A 68 5.40 4.02 -20.08
CA TRP A 68 5.26 3.42 -21.41
C TRP A 68 5.68 4.38 -22.54
N PRO A 69 6.25 3.87 -23.65
CA PRO A 69 6.42 2.45 -24.02
C PRO A 69 7.41 1.71 -23.12
N GLY A 70 7.06 0.46 -22.81
CA GLY A 70 7.84 -0.45 -21.96
C GLY A 70 8.86 -1.24 -22.76
N TYR A 71 9.46 -2.25 -22.14
CA TYR A 71 10.29 -3.22 -22.83
C TYR A 71 9.42 -4.17 -23.67
N PRO A 72 9.82 -4.54 -24.91
CA PRO A 72 11.11 -4.30 -25.54
C PRO A 72 11.22 -3.01 -26.36
N ILE A 73 10.14 -2.24 -26.58
CA ILE A 73 10.20 -1.02 -27.40
C ILE A 73 11.19 -0.01 -26.81
N ASN A 74 11.19 0.15 -25.50
CA ASN A 74 12.20 0.89 -24.74
C ASN A 74 13.14 -0.09 -23.99
N PRO A 75 14.38 -0.31 -24.47
CA PRO A 75 15.32 -1.24 -23.84
C PRO A 75 15.76 -0.84 -22.42
N ALA A 76 15.54 0.41 -22.02
CA ALA A 76 15.85 0.91 -20.68
C ALA A 76 14.65 0.87 -19.72
N ALA A 77 13.45 0.54 -20.21
CA ALA A 77 12.25 0.46 -19.38
C ALA A 77 12.31 -0.72 -18.41
N ILE A 78 11.71 -0.52 -17.24
CA ILE A 78 11.51 -1.56 -16.22
C ILE A 78 10.18 -2.30 -16.48
N ASN A 79 9.14 -1.55 -16.88
CA ASN A 79 7.82 -2.07 -17.24
C ASN A 79 7.84 -2.71 -18.63
N LEU A 80 6.87 -3.58 -18.89
CA LEU A 80 6.78 -4.32 -20.15
C LEU A 80 5.63 -3.78 -21.01
N ASP A 81 5.80 -3.78 -22.32
CA ASP A 81 4.69 -3.49 -23.24
C ASP A 81 3.55 -4.51 -23.11
N SER A 82 3.89 -5.75 -22.74
CA SER A 82 2.92 -6.81 -22.46
C SER A 82 1.97 -6.48 -21.31
N ASP A 83 2.37 -5.59 -20.39
CA ASP A 83 1.55 -5.20 -19.25
C ASP A 83 0.26 -4.50 -19.71
N ILE A 84 0.35 -3.74 -20.82
CA ILE A 84 -0.76 -2.94 -21.37
C ILE A 84 -1.31 -3.48 -22.69
N GLN A 85 -0.67 -4.49 -23.29
CA GLN A 85 -1.00 -4.95 -24.63
C GLN A 85 -2.42 -5.53 -24.69
N GLY A 86 -3.26 -4.96 -25.55
CA GLY A 86 -4.62 -5.44 -25.82
C GLY A 86 -5.61 -5.22 -24.69
N ARG A 87 -5.22 -4.55 -23.60
CA ARG A 87 -6.12 -4.20 -22.49
C ARG A 87 -6.44 -2.72 -22.43
N HIS A 88 -7.52 -2.41 -21.73
CA HIS A 88 -7.88 -1.03 -21.44
C HIS A 88 -7.09 -0.51 -20.23
N VAL A 89 -6.28 0.52 -20.46
CA VAL A 89 -5.53 1.22 -19.39
C VAL A 89 -6.31 2.47 -18.98
N ARG A 90 -6.88 2.42 -17.78
CA ARG A 90 -7.64 3.51 -17.16
C ARG A 90 -6.72 4.31 -16.24
N GLU A 91 -6.19 5.41 -16.75
CA GLU A 91 -5.49 6.40 -15.94
C GLU A 91 -6.52 7.29 -15.25
N ILE A 92 -6.53 7.27 -13.91
CA ILE A 92 -7.50 8.05 -13.13
C ILE A 92 -7.01 9.47 -12.93
N THR A 93 -7.96 10.40 -12.75
CA THR A 93 -7.69 11.77 -12.33
C THR A 93 -8.44 12.08 -11.03
N PHE A 94 -7.93 13.06 -10.30
CA PHE A 94 -8.52 13.53 -9.04
C PHE A 94 -9.08 14.96 -9.19
N ASP A 95 -9.39 15.37 -10.42
CA ASP A 95 -9.98 16.67 -10.70
C ASP A 95 -11.40 16.73 -10.14
N LYS A 96 -11.69 17.79 -9.38
CA LYS A 96 -13.02 18.07 -8.80
C LYS A 96 -14.01 18.41 -9.91
N THR A 97 -14.68 17.39 -10.44
CA THR A 97 -15.69 17.47 -11.51
C THR A 97 -17.05 17.00 -11.00
N GLU A 98 -18.13 17.18 -11.75
CA GLU A 98 -19.51 16.85 -11.31
C GLU A 98 -19.72 15.36 -10.94
N MET A 99 -18.81 14.46 -11.33
CA MET A 99 -18.79 13.04 -10.94
C MET A 99 -17.48 12.60 -10.24
N GLY A 100 -16.59 13.52 -9.87
CA GLY A 100 -15.19 13.18 -9.55
C GLY A 100 -14.57 13.98 -8.41
N ALA A 101 -13.79 13.25 -7.61
CA ALA A 101 -13.01 13.67 -6.44
C ALA A 101 -13.82 14.15 -5.22
N VAL A 102 -14.11 13.22 -4.30
CA VAL A 102 -14.50 13.54 -2.91
C VAL A 102 -13.25 13.81 -2.07
N THR A 103 -13.41 14.34 -0.86
CA THR A 103 -12.31 14.48 0.09
C THR A 103 -12.49 13.48 1.23
N ILE A 104 -11.46 12.66 1.48
CA ILE A 104 -11.39 11.74 2.62
C ILE A 104 -10.18 12.11 3.46
N GLY A 105 -10.42 12.57 4.69
CA GLY A 105 -9.37 13.19 5.50
C GLY A 105 -8.72 14.35 4.73
N SER A 106 -7.41 14.26 4.57
CA SER A 106 -6.60 15.25 3.83
C SER A 106 -6.30 14.84 2.38
N PHE A 107 -7.01 13.84 1.84
CA PHE A 107 -6.81 13.33 0.48
C PHE A 107 -7.94 13.69 -0.47
N ASP A 108 -7.60 14.04 -1.70
CA ASP A 108 -8.54 13.93 -2.82
C ASP A 108 -8.69 12.44 -3.17
N ALA A 109 -9.94 11.99 -3.34
CA ALA A 109 -10.28 10.58 -3.45
C ALA A 109 -11.35 10.33 -4.53
N LEU A 110 -11.20 9.25 -5.28
CA LEU A 110 -12.17 8.78 -6.26
C LEU A 110 -12.91 7.58 -5.71
N ASP A 111 -14.24 7.66 -5.61
CA ASP A 111 -15.08 6.49 -5.36
C ASP A 111 -15.10 5.62 -6.63
N TYR A 112 -14.44 4.46 -6.56
CA TYR A 112 -14.19 3.63 -7.73
C TYR A 112 -15.48 2.96 -8.24
N PHE A 113 -16.34 2.52 -7.33
CA PHE A 113 -17.60 1.85 -7.63
C PHE A 113 -18.80 2.80 -7.63
N GLY A 114 -18.68 3.98 -7.01
CA GLY A 114 -19.76 4.96 -6.90
C GLY A 114 -20.79 4.63 -5.81
N ASP A 115 -20.50 3.64 -4.97
CA ASP A 115 -21.36 3.18 -3.87
C ASP A 115 -20.74 3.41 -2.48
N GLY A 116 -19.57 4.03 -2.44
CA GLY A 116 -18.81 4.33 -1.23
C GLY A 116 -18.14 3.12 -0.56
N SER A 117 -18.00 2.00 -1.25
CA SER A 117 -17.33 0.79 -0.73
C SER A 117 -15.81 0.79 -0.94
N PHE A 118 -15.31 1.46 -1.98
CA PHE A 118 -13.89 1.44 -2.31
C PHE A 118 -13.44 2.76 -2.95
N TYR A 119 -12.43 3.38 -2.36
CA TYR A 119 -11.87 4.64 -2.81
C TYR A 119 -10.42 4.48 -3.23
N LEU A 120 -10.04 5.17 -4.30
CA LEU A 120 -8.64 5.42 -4.67
C LEU A 120 -8.27 6.82 -4.17
N LEU A 121 -7.12 6.95 -3.52
CA LEU A 121 -6.67 8.19 -2.89
C LEU A 121 -5.41 8.70 -3.58
N ASN A 122 -5.37 10.01 -3.85
CA ASN A 122 -4.21 10.66 -4.44
C ASN A 122 -3.09 10.75 -3.40
N CYS A 123 -2.02 9.97 -3.56
CA CYS A 123 -0.93 9.88 -2.59
C CYS A 123 0.44 10.08 -3.26
N PRO A 124 0.71 11.26 -3.84
CA PRO A 124 1.91 11.51 -4.63
C PRO A 124 3.18 11.58 -3.75
N GLY A 125 4.34 11.52 -4.41
CA GLY A 125 5.66 11.79 -3.81
C GLY A 125 6.61 10.60 -3.91
N HIS A 126 6.17 9.41 -3.52
CA HIS A 126 6.99 8.18 -3.66
C HIS A 126 7.41 7.95 -5.12
N SER A 127 6.44 7.91 -6.03
CA SER A 127 6.66 7.81 -7.47
C SER A 127 5.55 8.53 -8.23
N VAL A 128 5.76 8.75 -9.54
CA VAL A 128 4.75 9.32 -10.43
C VAL A 128 3.47 8.48 -10.35
N GLY A 129 2.33 9.13 -10.17
CA GLY A 129 1.02 8.48 -10.09
C GLY A 129 0.85 7.50 -8.94
N HIS A 130 1.63 7.63 -7.86
CA HIS A 130 1.40 6.82 -6.67
C HIS A 130 0.01 7.08 -6.06
N ILE A 131 -0.75 6.01 -5.85
CA ILE A 131 -2.10 6.03 -5.28
C ILE A 131 -2.21 5.01 -4.13
N CYS A 132 -3.06 5.34 -3.17
CA CYS A 132 -3.48 4.42 -2.11
C CYS A 132 -4.93 4.02 -2.32
N ALA A 133 -5.39 3.04 -1.55
CA ALA A 133 -6.79 2.62 -1.56
C ALA A 133 -7.38 2.59 -0.14
N LEU A 134 -8.68 2.87 -0.04
CA LEU A 134 -9.45 2.77 1.20
C LEU A 134 -10.69 1.93 0.94
N ALA A 135 -10.74 0.75 1.53
CA ALA A 135 -11.86 -0.18 1.39
C ALA A 135 -12.72 -0.15 2.66
N ARG A 136 -14.03 0.07 2.52
CA ARG A 136 -14.99 -0.12 3.62
C ARG A 136 -15.29 -1.61 3.73
N VAL A 137 -15.04 -2.19 4.89
CA VAL A 137 -15.12 -3.64 5.09
C VAL A 137 -16.24 -4.08 6.03
N THR A 138 -16.78 -3.18 6.85
CA THR A 138 -18.01 -3.39 7.63
C THR A 138 -18.95 -2.20 7.51
N VAL A 139 -20.24 -2.45 7.76
CA VAL A 139 -21.29 -1.42 7.82
C VAL A 139 -21.98 -1.53 9.18
N SER A 140 -22.16 -0.40 9.87
CA SER A 140 -22.87 -0.31 11.16
C SER A 140 -22.28 -1.18 12.29
N PRO A 141 -21.13 -0.79 12.89
CA PRO A 141 -20.35 0.41 12.58
C PRO A 141 -19.45 0.23 11.35
N ASP A 142 -19.07 1.35 10.76
CA ASP A 142 -18.15 1.35 9.63
C ASP A 142 -16.73 1.05 10.10
N SER A 143 -16.02 0.27 9.30
CA SER A 143 -14.60 0.09 9.45
C SER A 143 -13.95 -0.03 8.08
N PHE A 144 -12.70 0.38 8.01
CA PHE A 144 -11.98 0.53 6.76
C PHE A 144 -10.60 -0.10 6.84
N VAL A 145 -10.11 -0.56 5.69
CA VAL A 145 -8.71 -0.93 5.49
C VAL A 145 -8.10 0.08 4.53
N PHE A 146 -7.06 0.78 4.98
CA PHE A 146 -6.27 1.68 4.16
C PHE A 146 -5.02 0.94 3.68
N MET A 147 -4.88 0.81 2.36
CA MET A 147 -3.75 0.18 1.68
C MET A 147 -2.80 1.29 1.19
N GLY A 148 -1.73 1.51 1.94
CA GLY A 148 -0.84 2.66 1.79
C GLY A 148 0.23 2.56 0.70
N GLY A 149 0.30 1.42 0.00
CA GLY A 149 1.34 1.17 -0.99
C GLY A 149 2.73 1.43 -0.40
N ASP A 150 3.53 2.21 -1.13
CA ASP A 150 4.88 2.62 -0.75
C ASP A 150 4.93 4.08 -0.25
N SER A 151 3.81 4.61 0.23
CA SER A 151 3.81 5.94 0.88
C SER A 151 4.86 6.02 2.00
N CYS A 152 5.10 4.89 2.67
CA CYS A 152 6.29 4.61 3.45
C CYS A 152 6.48 3.09 3.59
N HIS A 153 7.73 2.65 3.82
CA HIS A 153 8.06 1.22 3.91
C HIS A 153 8.04 0.66 5.34
N HIS A 154 8.01 1.51 6.35
CA HIS A 154 8.15 1.09 7.75
C HIS A 154 7.16 1.83 8.67
N PRO A 155 6.40 1.13 9.53
CA PRO A 155 5.39 1.75 10.40
C PRO A 155 5.93 2.85 11.33
N GLY A 156 7.20 2.75 11.73
CA GLY A 156 7.90 3.78 12.49
C GLY A 156 7.98 5.17 11.80
N VAL A 157 7.68 5.27 10.50
CA VAL A 157 7.51 6.56 9.81
C VAL A 157 6.14 7.19 10.12
N LEU A 158 5.13 6.36 10.40
CA LEU A 158 3.79 6.80 10.76
C LEU A 158 3.61 6.94 12.26
N ARG A 159 4.39 6.23 13.08
CA ARG A 159 4.11 6.11 14.52
C ARG A 159 5.38 6.24 15.38
N PRO A 160 5.28 6.78 16.60
CA PRO A 160 4.09 7.42 17.18
C PRO A 160 3.82 8.82 16.59
N THR A 161 2.68 9.42 16.96
CA THR A 161 2.31 10.80 16.59
C THR A 161 1.59 11.51 17.73
N LYS A 162 1.36 12.82 17.63
CA LYS A 162 0.50 13.57 18.57
C LYS A 162 -0.94 13.08 18.60
N TYR A 163 -1.41 12.45 17.52
CA TYR A 163 -2.76 11.88 17.41
C TYR A 163 -2.81 10.45 17.94
N LEU A 164 -1.70 9.72 17.82
CA LEU A 164 -1.54 8.34 18.28
C LEU A 164 -0.21 8.16 19.05
N PRO A 165 -0.16 8.57 20.33
CA PRO A 165 1.04 8.44 21.14
C PRO A 165 1.36 6.98 21.46
N CYS A 166 2.65 6.65 21.66
CA CYS A 166 3.01 5.29 22.06
C CYS A 166 2.48 4.95 23.47
N PRO A 167 1.85 3.76 23.66
CA PRO A 167 1.25 3.36 24.93
C PRO A 167 2.27 2.92 26.01
N SER A 168 3.49 2.51 25.64
CA SER A 168 4.50 1.98 26.56
C SER A 168 5.80 2.80 26.54
N GLN A 169 6.67 2.60 27.54
CA GLN A 169 8.05 3.13 27.51
C GLN A 169 8.96 2.33 26.56
N SER A 170 8.53 1.16 26.09
CA SER A 170 9.35 0.22 25.31
C SER A 170 9.53 0.62 23.85
N CYS A 171 8.60 1.40 23.26
CA CYS A 171 8.83 2.02 21.93
C CYS A 171 10.12 2.88 21.87
N HIS A 172 10.65 3.27 23.02
CA HIS A 172 11.75 4.22 23.17
C HIS A 172 12.98 3.63 23.88
N SER A 173 12.94 2.37 24.31
CA SER A 173 14.07 1.82 25.08
C SER A 173 15.25 1.50 24.16
N ARG A 174 16.15 2.50 24.04
CA ARG A 174 17.59 2.40 23.70
C ARG A 174 18.02 2.59 22.24
N LEU A 175 17.31 3.39 21.43
CA LEU A 175 17.99 4.13 20.35
C LEU A 175 18.93 5.15 21.02
N SER A 176 20.17 4.74 21.26
CA SER A 176 21.13 5.49 22.06
C SER A 176 21.41 6.88 21.46
N ASP A 177 21.19 7.89 22.31
CA ASP A 177 21.96 9.12 22.44
C ASP A 177 21.60 10.35 21.59
N ARG A 178 20.69 10.32 20.60
CA ARG A 178 20.13 11.56 20.01
C ARG A 178 18.69 11.39 19.49
N SER A 179 17.74 12.12 20.11
CA SER A 179 16.49 12.68 19.52
C SER A 179 15.12 12.01 19.66
N CYS A 180 14.91 10.87 20.35
CA CYS A 180 13.56 10.30 20.49
C CYS A 180 13.04 10.31 21.95
N GLU A 181 12.89 11.50 22.54
CA GLU A 181 12.24 11.68 23.86
C GLU A 181 10.71 11.86 23.76
N SER A 182 10.17 12.08 22.56
CA SER A 182 8.75 12.37 22.37
C SER A 182 7.94 11.09 22.12
N LYS A 183 7.00 10.80 23.02
CA LYS A 183 5.96 9.76 22.83
C LYS A 183 5.02 10.04 21.66
N SER A 184 5.22 11.16 20.96
CA SER A 184 4.30 11.75 19.99
C SER A 184 4.98 12.10 18.66
N GLU A 185 6.18 11.60 18.41
CA GLU A 185 6.94 11.82 17.17
C GLU A 185 7.37 10.51 16.53
N SER A 186 7.31 10.46 15.21
CA SER A 186 7.62 9.26 14.44
C SER A 186 9.06 8.82 14.67
N VAL A 187 9.29 7.51 14.78
CA VAL A 187 10.62 6.94 15.02
C VAL A 187 11.57 7.20 13.84
N PHE A 188 11.03 7.21 12.63
CA PHE A 188 11.77 7.42 11.39
C PHE A 188 11.18 8.56 10.57
N THR A 189 12.02 9.10 9.68
CA THR A 189 11.58 9.91 8.54
C THR A 189 11.71 9.09 7.26
N LEU A 190 11.04 9.53 6.19
CA LEU A 190 11.22 8.97 4.86
C LEU A 190 12.69 9.05 4.41
N SER A 191 13.12 8.06 3.62
CA SER A 191 14.40 8.12 2.92
C SER A 191 14.27 8.98 1.67
N PRO A 192 15.10 10.02 1.48
CA PRO A 192 15.04 10.86 0.27
C PRO A 192 15.48 10.11 -1.00
N VAL A 193 16.12 8.95 -0.86
CA VAL A 193 16.59 8.14 -2.00
C VAL A 193 15.46 7.32 -2.63
N LEU A 194 14.41 7.04 -1.87
CA LEU A 194 13.30 6.18 -2.32
C LEU A 194 12.10 6.97 -2.85
N THR A 195 12.15 8.30 -2.82
CA THR A 195 11.05 9.17 -3.23
C THR A 195 11.41 9.98 -4.46
N SER A 196 10.50 10.06 -5.43
CA SER A 196 10.63 10.94 -6.60
C SER A 196 10.48 12.43 -6.26
N ASP A 197 9.66 12.76 -5.27
CA ASP A 197 9.46 14.10 -4.72
C ASP A 197 9.32 13.98 -3.19
N TYR A 198 10.38 14.32 -2.49
CA TYR A 198 10.50 14.13 -1.04
C TYR A 198 9.53 14.98 -0.23
N ASP A 199 9.38 16.27 -0.57
CA ASP A 199 8.52 17.18 0.18
C ASP A 199 7.04 16.81 0.00
N THR A 200 6.66 16.39 -1.21
CA THR A 200 5.31 15.88 -1.47
C THR A 200 5.09 14.53 -0.77
N ALA A 201 6.07 13.63 -0.75
CA ALA A 201 5.97 12.36 -0.05
C ALA A 201 5.81 12.55 1.47
N LEU A 202 6.51 13.51 2.07
CA LEU A 202 6.34 13.86 3.49
C LEU A 202 4.92 14.34 3.80
N LYS A 203 4.32 15.17 2.94
CA LYS A 203 2.92 15.61 3.09
C LYS A 203 1.96 14.43 3.00
N THR A 204 2.17 13.51 2.04
CA THR A 204 1.38 12.28 1.94
C THR A 204 1.48 11.46 3.23
N VAL A 205 2.68 11.26 3.77
CA VAL A 205 2.89 10.58 5.06
C VAL A 205 2.16 11.28 6.21
N ASP A 206 2.23 12.61 6.30
CA ASP A 206 1.54 13.35 7.34
C ASP A 206 0.02 13.24 7.25
N ASN A 207 -0.55 13.19 6.03
CA ASN A 207 -1.97 12.92 5.84
C ASN A 207 -2.34 11.48 6.26
N ILE A 208 -1.47 10.49 6.02
CA ILE A 208 -1.71 9.10 6.45
C ILE A 208 -1.73 9.01 7.97
N LYS A 209 -0.87 9.76 8.67
CA LYS A 209 -0.84 9.79 10.15
C LYS A 209 -2.18 10.18 10.78
N GLU A 210 -3.00 10.97 10.09
CA GLU A 210 -4.35 11.32 10.54
C GLU A 210 -5.31 10.13 10.44
N LEU A 211 -5.26 9.40 9.31
CA LEU A 211 -6.04 8.17 9.13
C LEU A 211 -5.60 7.07 10.10
N ASP A 212 -4.30 6.94 10.29
CA ASP A 212 -3.67 5.95 11.17
C ASP A 212 -4.09 6.08 12.64
N ALA A 213 -4.40 7.30 13.06
CA ALA A 213 -4.90 7.58 14.41
C ALA A 213 -6.39 7.24 14.60
N SER A 214 -7.13 6.94 13.53
CA SER A 214 -8.55 6.60 13.60
C SER A 214 -8.76 5.16 14.05
N ASP A 215 -9.66 4.95 15.02
CA ASP A 215 -10.06 3.62 15.50
C ASP A 215 -10.90 2.84 14.47
N ASP A 216 -11.34 3.50 13.41
CA ASP A 216 -12.16 2.91 12.33
C ASP A 216 -11.33 2.54 11.09
N VAL A 217 -10.02 2.82 11.07
CA VAL A 217 -9.15 2.57 9.92
C VAL A 217 -7.97 1.69 10.31
N PHE A 218 -7.83 0.55 9.64
CA PHE A 218 -6.64 -0.27 9.73
C PHE A 218 -5.68 0.06 8.58
N VAL A 219 -4.54 0.66 8.91
CA VAL A 219 -3.49 1.04 7.94
C VAL A 219 -2.54 -0.13 7.69
N ILE A 220 -2.41 -0.51 6.42
CA ILE A 220 -1.51 -1.57 5.92
C ILE A 220 -0.56 -0.95 4.89
N LEU A 221 0.74 -1.09 5.12
CA LEU A 221 1.80 -0.69 4.19
C LEU A 221 2.26 -1.90 3.37
N ALA A 222 2.71 -1.70 2.12
CA ALA A 222 3.10 -2.80 1.25
C ALA A 222 4.27 -3.62 1.79
N HIS A 223 5.18 -2.98 2.54
CA HIS A 223 6.41 -3.58 3.04
C HIS A 223 6.47 -3.68 4.58
N ASP A 224 5.32 -3.65 5.26
CA ASP A 224 5.25 -3.92 6.70
C ASP A 224 5.38 -5.42 6.99
N SER A 225 6.61 -5.86 7.27
CA SER A 225 6.91 -7.26 7.62
C SER A 225 6.20 -7.73 8.90
N THR A 226 5.84 -6.81 9.80
CA THR A 226 5.27 -7.16 11.10
C THR A 226 3.88 -7.77 10.99
N LEU A 227 3.16 -7.52 9.88
CA LEU A 227 1.84 -8.11 9.63
C LEU A 227 1.92 -9.60 9.28
N ARG A 228 3.05 -10.07 8.76
CA ARG A 228 3.22 -11.46 8.34
C ARG A 228 3.11 -12.40 9.55
N GLY A 229 2.11 -13.28 9.53
CA GLY A 229 1.81 -14.21 10.63
C GLY A 229 0.99 -13.61 11.76
N ASN A 230 0.63 -12.32 11.70
CA ASN A 230 -0.21 -11.64 12.68
C ASN A 230 -1.57 -11.20 12.12
N VAL A 231 -1.78 -11.30 10.80
CA VAL A 231 -3.07 -11.12 10.13
C VAL A 231 -3.35 -12.31 9.20
N ASP A 232 -4.63 -12.51 8.88
CA ASP A 232 -5.05 -13.50 7.91
C ASP A 232 -4.60 -13.11 6.49
N PHE A 233 -4.19 -14.09 5.70
CA PHE A 233 -3.86 -13.93 4.28
C PHE A 233 -4.84 -14.75 3.43
N TYR A 234 -4.92 -14.41 2.13
CA TYR A 234 -5.71 -15.18 1.16
C TYR A 234 -5.48 -16.69 1.33
N PRO A 235 -6.53 -17.52 1.38
CA PRO A 235 -7.93 -17.21 1.03
C PRO A 235 -8.80 -16.63 2.17
N SER A 236 -8.26 -16.46 3.37
CA SER A 236 -9.01 -15.82 4.46
C SER A 236 -9.18 -14.31 4.20
N THR A 237 -10.23 -13.73 4.79
CA THR A 237 -10.50 -12.29 4.71
C THR A 237 -10.11 -11.59 6.00
N ILE A 238 -9.87 -10.28 5.91
CA ILE A 238 -9.64 -9.40 7.06
C ILE A 238 -10.79 -8.41 7.26
N ASN A 239 -11.97 -8.67 6.70
CA ASN A 239 -13.09 -7.73 6.78
C ASN A 239 -13.53 -7.48 8.24
N ASP A 240 -13.31 -8.46 9.11
CA ASP A 240 -13.60 -8.41 10.54
C ASP A 240 -12.37 -8.03 11.40
N TRP A 241 -11.36 -7.37 10.82
CA TRP A 241 -10.10 -7.01 11.49
C TRP A 241 -10.31 -6.35 12.85
N LYS A 242 -11.34 -5.49 12.96
CA LYS A 242 -11.63 -4.74 14.18
C LYS A 242 -12.11 -5.66 15.29
N ALA A 243 -13.00 -6.60 14.98
CA ALA A 243 -13.48 -7.60 15.94
C ALA A 243 -12.37 -8.59 16.34
N LYS A 244 -11.47 -8.92 15.41
CA LYS A 244 -10.29 -9.76 15.66
C LYS A 244 -9.14 -9.01 16.36
N GLY A 245 -9.24 -7.69 16.50
CA GLY A 245 -8.23 -6.85 17.12
C GLY A 245 -6.90 -6.80 16.36
N TYR A 246 -6.91 -7.02 15.04
CA TYR A 246 -5.68 -7.07 14.23
C TYR A 246 -4.86 -5.80 14.36
N ASP A 247 -5.47 -4.64 14.11
CA ASP A 247 -4.80 -3.35 14.26
C ASP A 247 -4.20 -3.18 15.66
N MET A 248 -5.00 -3.34 16.73
CA MET A 248 -4.50 -3.22 18.11
C MET A 248 -3.30 -4.13 18.41
N ASN A 249 -3.31 -5.36 17.88
CA ASN A 249 -2.27 -6.35 18.14
C ASN A 249 -1.02 -6.14 17.27
N THR A 250 -1.13 -5.52 16.10
CA THR A 250 -0.02 -5.34 15.16
C THR A 250 0.60 -3.94 15.19
N ARG A 251 -0.17 -2.91 15.56
CA ARG A 251 0.15 -1.48 15.44
C ARG A 251 1.53 -1.09 15.97
N TRP A 252 2.00 -1.74 17.03
CA TRP A 252 3.27 -1.46 17.71
C TRP A 252 4.29 -2.61 17.61
N LEU A 253 4.05 -3.64 16.79
CA LEU A 253 4.98 -4.78 16.67
C LEU A 253 6.36 -4.36 16.15
N PHE A 254 6.43 -3.32 15.32
CA PHE A 254 7.70 -2.78 14.83
C PHE A 254 8.63 -2.34 15.96
N CYS A 255 8.12 -1.93 17.12
CA CYS A 255 8.95 -1.57 18.26
C CYS A 255 9.79 -2.76 18.78
N LYS A 256 9.24 -3.97 18.73
CA LYS A 256 9.97 -5.19 19.10
C LYS A 256 11.08 -5.52 18.09
N GLU A 257 10.86 -5.26 16.81
CA GLU A 257 11.91 -5.43 15.79
C GLU A 257 13.10 -4.50 16.06
N LEU A 258 12.83 -3.25 16.47
CA LEU A 258 13.86 -2.29 16.85
C LEU A 258 14.65 -2.72 18.09
N GLU A 259 13.98 -3.27 19.10
CA GLU A 259 14.62 -3.84 20.29
C GLU A 259 15.57 -5.00 19.91
N ASN A 260 15.08 -5.95 19.09
CA ASN A 260 15.86 -7.12 18.68
C ASN A 260 17.08 -6.77 17.80
N ALA A 261 16.93 -5.80 16.89
CA ALA A 261 18.01 -5.33 16.01
C ALA A 261 19.16 -4.68 16.82
N GLN A 262 18.81 -3.99 17.90
CA GLN A 262 19.79 -3.39 18.82
C GLN A 262 20.52 -4.42 19.66
N GLU A 263 19.83 -5.48 20.13
CA GLU A 263 20.46 -6.58 20.87
C GLU A 263 21.44 -7.37 20.02
N SER A 264 21.12 -7.58 18.74
CA SER A 264 21.98 -8.29 17.78
C SER A 264 23.23 -7.49 17.35
N SER A 265 23.28 -6.20 17.68
CA SER A 265 24.39 -5.28 17.37
C SER A 265 25.39 -5.12 18.53
N LYS A 266 25.20 -5.83 19.65
CA LYS A 266 26.12 -5.88 20.81
C LYS A 266 26.93 -7.17 20.82
#